data_AF-A0AAJ6QSG3-F1
#
_entry.id   AF-A0AAJ6QSG3-F1
#
_cell.length_a   1.000
_cell.length_b   1.000
_cell.length_c   1.000
_cell.angle_alpha   90.00
_cell.angle_beta   90.00
_cell.angle_gamma   90.00
#
_symmetry.space_group_name_H-M   'P 1'
#
loop_
_entity.id
_entity.type
_entity.pdbx_description
1 polymer ?
#
loop_
_entity_poly.entity_id
_entity_poly.type
_entity_poly.pdbx_seq_one_letter_code
_entity_poly.pdbx_strand_id
1 'polypeptide(L)'
;MGQETETKPTLIKMYVSGISASKEVKKRQQRAAMILTSIRVKFEEIDITEPGREEDRELVKKHCKNEEGNPLPPPHFFNDGEYCGSFEDFDTATESDRLPWFLKLDPAEFEFLYEKSRSASVEKA
;
A
#
# COMPACT_ATOMS: atom_id res chain seq x y z
N MET A 1 -18.31 -14.19 25.04
CA MET A 1 -17.09 -13.42 25.33
C MET A 1 -16.74 -12.69 24.05
N GLY A 2 -17.21 -11.45 23.93
CA GLY A 2 -16.90 -10.62 22.78
C GLY A 2 -15.42 -10.32 22.80
N GLN A 3 -14.71 -10.70 21.75
CA GLN A 3 -13.41 -10.11 21.51
C GLN A 3 -13.71 -8.72 20.98
N GLU A 4 -13.56 -7.74 21.85
CA GLU A 4 -13.38 -6.35 21.46
C GLU A 4 -12.12 -6.34 20.60
N THR A 5 -12.28 -6.39 19.28
CA THR A 5 -11.19 -6.16 18.34
C THR A 5 -10.85 -4.68 18.49
N GLU A 6 -9.89 -4.39 19.38
CA GLU A 6 -9.19 -3.11 19.40
C GLU A 6 -8.68 -2.87 17.98
N THR A 7 -9.39 -2.04 17.23
CA THR A 7 -9.08 -1.69 15.84
C THR A 7 -7.81 -0.86 15.86
N LYS A 8 -6.66 -1.56 15.91
CA LYS A 8 -5.37 -0.93 15.70
C LYS A 8 -5.44 -0.23 14.35
N PRO A 9 -5.14 1.08 14.27
CA PRO A 9 -5.19 1.78 13.01
C PRO A 9 -4.15 1.18 12.07
N THR A 10 -4.61 0.43 11.06
CA THR A 10 -3.74 -0.14 10.02
C THR A 10 -3.13 1.01 9.21
N LEU A 11 -1.81 1.14 9.24
CA LEU A 11 -1.06 2.12 8.45
C LEU A 11 -0.32 1.40 7.33
N ILE A 12 -0.76 1.62 6.09
CA ILE A 12 -0.11 1.05 4.92
C ILE A 12 1.15 1.87 4.61
N LYS A 13 2.32 1.23 4.58
CA LYS A 13 3.57 1.84 4.15
C LYS A 13 3.79 1.52 2.68
N MET A 14 3.80 2.54 1.83
CA MET A 14 4.14 2.44 0.42
C MET A 14 5.57 2.91 0.22
N TYR A 15 6.46 1.99 -0.09
CA TYR A 15 7.85 2.31 -0.36
C TYR A 15 8.05 2.71 -1.82
N VAL A 16 8.61 3.90 -2.01
CA VAL A 16 8.82 4.57 -3.29
C VAL A 16 10.30 4.90 -3.48
N SER A 17 10.67 5.30 -4.69
CA SER A 17 11.99 5.76 -5.07
C SER A 17 11.88 7.08 -5.85
N GLY A 18 12.14 8.19 -5.17
CA GLY A 18 12.05 9.54 -5.72
C GLY A 18 13.10 9.81 -6.80
N ILE A 19 14.31 9.26 -6.65
CA ILE A 19 15.42 9.44 -7.62
C ILE A 19 15.41 8.43 -8.78
N SER A 20 14.41 7.56 -8.88
CA SER A 20 14.37 6.54 -9.93
C SER A 20 14.38 7.17 -11.34
N ALA A 21 15.29 6.71 -12.21
CA ALA A 21 15.35 7.16 -13.61
C ALA A 21 14.32 6.45 -14.52
N SER A 22 13.67 5.39 -14.01
CA SER A 22 12.68 4.63 -14.78
C SER A 22 11.33 5.34 -14.79
N LYS A 23 10.88 5.77 -15.97
CA LYS A 23 9.55 6.37 -16.17
C LYS A 23 8.43 5.42 -15.77
N GLU A 24 8.61 4.13 -16.01
CA GLU A 24 7.64 3.10 -15.63
C GLU A 24 7.45 3.04 -14.12
N VAL A 25 8.56 3.01 -13.37
CA VAL A 25 8.56 3.00 -11.90
C VAL A 25 7.84 4.24 -11.37
N LYS A 26 8.10 5.44 -11.91
CA LYS A 26 7.36 6.66 -11.50
C LYS A 26 5.86 6.57 -11.75
N LYS A 27 5.45 6.06 -12.91
CA LYS A 27 4.03 5.86 -13.24
C LYS A 27 3.35 4.89 -12.29
N ARG A 28 4.00 3.77 -11.97
CA ARG A 28 3.47 2.75 -11.04
C ARG A 28 3.27 3.34 -9.64
N GLN A 29 4.26 4.06 -9.12
CA GLN A 29 4.17 4.74 -7.81
C GLN A 29 3.02 5.75 -7.77
N GLN A 30 2.92 6.62 -8.79
CA GLN A 30 1.84 7.60 -8.88
C GLN A 30 0.46 6.93 -8.97
N ARG A 31 0.33 5.86 -9.77
CA ARG A 31 -0.93 5.11 -9.91
C ARG A 31 -1.33 4.45 -8.60
N ALA A 32 -0.39 3.83 -7.90
CA ALA A 32 -0.61 3.24 -6.58
C ALA A 32 -1.11 4.27 -5.56
N ALA A 33 -0.44 5.42 -5.47
CA ALA A 33 -0.83 6.51 -4.58
C ALA A 33 -2.25 7.03 -4.89
N MET A 34 -2.58 7.20 -6.18
CA MET A 34 -3.92 7.62 -6.61
C MET A 34 -5.00 6.63 -6.18
N ILE A 35 -4.76 5.32 -6.36
CA ILE A 35 -5.73 4.28 -6.01
C ILE A 35 -5.94 4.27 -4.49
N LEU A 36 -4.87 4.21 -3.70
CA LEU A 36 -4.95 4.24 -2.23
C LEU A 36 -5.69 5.48 -1.71
N THR A 37 -5.44 6.64 -2.32
CA THR A 37 -6.15 7.90 -2.01
C THR A 37 -7.63 7.82 -2.38
N SER A 38 -7.96 7.21 -3.52
CA SER A 38 -9.33 7.09 -4.02
C SER A 38 -10.21 6.24 -3.10
N ILE A 39 -9.66 5.17 -2.54
CA ILE A 39 -10.36 4.29 -1.58
C ILE A 39 -10.28 4.79 -0.12
N ARG A 40 -9.69 5.97 0.11
CA ARG A 40 -9.55 6.60 1.45
C ARG A 40 -8.80 5.74 2.47
N VAL A 41 -7.91 4.86 2.01
CA VAL A 41 -7.02 4.12 2.90
C VAL A 41 -5.92 5.06 3.39
N LYS A 42 -5.60 4.99 4.69
CA LYS A 42 -4.46 5.73 5.24
C LYS A 42 -3.17 5.01 4.85
N PHE A 43 -2.31 5.72 4.13
CA PHE A 43 -0.99 5.23 3.77
C PHE A 43 0.08 6.29 4.00
N GLU A 44 1.30 5.84 4.25
CA GLU A 44 2.51 6.65 4.31
C GLU A 44 3.38 6.32 3.10
N GLU A 45 3.72 7.33 2.32
CA GLU A 45 4.68 7.21 1.23
C GLU A 45 6.10 7.40 1.79
N ILE A 46 6.93 6.36 1.68
CA ILE A 46 8.30 6.36 2.21
C ILE A 46 9.28 6.25 1.06
N ASP A 47 10.05 7.31 0.81
CA ASP A 47 11.10 7.27 -0.20
C ASP A 47 12.37 6.61 0.35
N ILE A 48 12.65 5.39 -0.11
CA ILE A 48 13.84 4.62 0.29
C ILE A 48 15.15 5.21 -0.25
N THR A 49 15.06 6.27 -1.05
CA THR A 49 16.22 6.97 -1.60
C THR A 49 16.59 8.23 -0.85
N GLU A 50 15.77 8.65 0.12
CA GLU A 50 16.09 9.75 1.01
C GLU A 50 17.16 9.38 2.04
N PRO A 51 18.01 10.35 2.44
CA PRO A 51 18.98 10.14 3.52
C PRO A 51 18.25 9.85 4.84
N GLY A 52 18.68 8.81 5.57
CA GLY A 52 18.06 8.37 6.82
C GLY A 52 17.01 7.26 6.68
N ARG A 53 16.75 6.77 5.46
CA ARG A 53 15.83 5.65 5.16
C ARG A 53 16.57 4.34 4.85
N GLU A 54 17.75 4.15 5.44
CA GLU A 54 18.61 2.98 5.18
C GLU A 54 17.95 1.67 5.62
N GLU A 55 17.32 1.64 6.80
CA GLU A 55 16.61 0.47 7.31
C GLU A 55 15.44 0.07 6.39
N ASP A 56 14.65 1.05 5.94
CA ASP A 56 13.55 0.85 5.00
C ASP A 56 14.06 0.31 3.64
N ARG A 57 15.18 0.84 3.16
CA ARG A 57 15.83 0.38 1.92
C ARG A 57 16.34 -1.05 2.04
N GLU A 58 16.93 -1.42 3.18
CA GLU A 58 17.37 -2.79 3.44
C GLU A 58 16.20 -3.76 3.57
N LEU A 59 15.12 -3.34 4.22
CA LEU A 59 13.89 -4.11 4.36
C LEU A 59 13.28 -4.40 2.98
N VAL A 60 13.11 -3.38 2.14
CA VAL A 60 12.63 -3.55 0.75
C VAL A 60 13.56 -4.46 -0.04
N LYS A 61 14.89 -4.26 0.04
CA LYS A 61 15.83 -5.15 -0.65
C LYS A 61 15.76 -6.58 -0.16
N LYS A 62 15.46 -6.82 1.12
CA LYS A 62 15.40 -8.15 1.73
C LYS A 62 14.11 -8.89 1.38
N HIS A 63 12.98 -8.20 1.42
CA HIS A 63 11.65 -8.78 1.25
C HIS A 63 11.12 -8.69 -0.19
N CYS A 64 11.48 -7.67 -0.96
CA CYS A 64 10.95 -7.43 -2.30
C CYS A 64 11.88 -8.01 -3.37
N LYS A 65 11.94 -9.34 -3.45
CA LYS A 65 12.70 -10.08 -4.47
C LYS A 65 11.79 -11.04 -5.21
N ASN A 66 12.07 -11.28 -6.49
CA ASN A 66 11.41 -12.34 -7.24
C ASN A 66 11.95 -13.74 -6.82
N GLU A 67 11.39 -14.81 -7.40
CA GLU A 67 11.79 -16.21 -7.12
C GLU A 67 13.28 -16.49 -7.44
N GLU A 68 13.87 -15.70 -8.33
CA GLU A 68 15.29 -15.78 -8.70
C GLU A 68 16.20 -14.95 -7.79
N GLY A 69 15.63 -14.21 -6.83
CA GLY A 69 16.36 -13.35 -5.90
C GLY A 69 16.69 -11.95 -6.44
N ASN A 70 16.16 -11.57 -7.62
CA ASN A 70 16.32 -10.24 -8.20
C ASN A 70 15.39 -9.23 -7.50
N PRO A 71 15.86 -8.01 -7.20
CA PRO A 71 15.06 -7.00 -6.54
C PRO A 71 13.90 -6.53 -7.44
N LEU A 72 12.70 -6.50 -6.89
CA LEU A 72 11.52 -6.00 -7.58
C LEU A 72 11.52 -4.47 -7.61
N PRO A 73 11.09 -3.83 -8.72
CA PRO A 73 10.99 -2.38 -8.79
C PRO A 73 9.88 -1.84 -7.87
N PRO A 74 10.06 -0.67 -7.24
CA PRO A 74 8.99 -0.02 -6.47
C PRO A 74 7.83 0.43 -7.38
N PRO A 75 6.61 0.64 -6.83
CA PRO A 75 6.26 0.69 -5.41
C PRO A 75 6.12 -0.69 -4.75
N HIS A 76 6.38 -0.73 -3.43
CA HIS A 76 6.17 -1.91 -2.58
C HIS A 76 5.27 -1.58 -1.40
N PHE A 77 4.36 -2.49 -1.07
CA PHE A 77 3.36 -2.26 -0.03
C PHE A 77 3.63 -3.10 1.20
N PHE A 78 3.55 -2.48 2.37
CA PHE A 78 3.68 -3.12 3.66
C PHE A 78 2.54 -2.70 4.58
N ASN A 79 2.10 -3.61 5.43
CA ASN A 79 1.15 -3.35 6.49
C ASN A 79 1.78 -3.74 7.84
N ASP A 80 1.96 -2.76 8.73
CA ASP A 80 2.58 -2.93 10.06
C ASP A 80 3.97 -3.63 10.03
N GLY A 81 4.73 -3.44 8.94
CA GLY A 81 6.04 -4.06 8.73
C GLY A 81 6.00 -5.43 8.04
N GLU A 82 4.81 -5.96 7.74
CA GLU A 82 4.64 -7.17 6.95
C GLU A 82 4.49 -6.85 5.46
N TYR A 83 5.22 -7.56 4.60
CA TYR A 83 5.12 -7.37 3.15
C TYR A 83 3.75 -7.82 2.65
N CYS A 84 3.06 -6.91 1.95
CA CYS A 84 1.79 -7.18 1.27
C CYS A 84 2.02 -7.71 -0.14
N GLY A 85 2.93 -7.06 -0.89
CA GLY A 85 3.32 -7.47 -2.23
C GLY A 85 3.83 -6.32 -3.09
N SER A 86 4.02 -6.63 -4.37
CA SER A 86 4.55 -5.71 -5.37
C SER A 86 3.45 -4.89 -6.05
N PHE A 87 3.84 -4.00 -6.98
CA PHE A 87 2.88 -3.31 -7.83
C PHE A 87 2.00 -4.25 -8.66
N GLU A 88 2.52 -5.37 -9.15
CA GLU A 88 1.77 -6.29 -10.01
C GLU A 88 0.64 -6.98 -9.22
N ASP A 89 0.96 -7.40 -8.00
CA ASP A 89 -0.02 -7.95 -7.06
C ASP A 89 -1.10 -6.91 -6.71
N PHE A 90 -0.68 -5.66 -6.49
CA PHE A 90 -1.59 -4.55 -6.19
C PHE A 90 -2.51 -4.21 -7.37
N ASP A 91 -2.00 -4.17 -8.60
CA ASP A 91 -2.80 -3.91 -9.81
C ASP A 91 -3.83 -5.04 -9.99
N THR A 92 -3.39 -6.29 -9.86
CA THR A 92 -4.28 -7.47 -9.93
C THR A 92 -5.37 -7.42 -8.86
N ALA A 93 -5.01 -7.07 -7.63
CA ALA A 93 -5.95 -6.91 -6.53
C ALA A 93 -6.92 -5.74 -6.75
N THR A 94 -6.47 -4.67 -7.40
CA THR A 94 -7.33 -3.53 -7.80
C THR A 94 -8.35 -3.98 -8.85
N GLU A 95 -7.92 -4.71 -9.87
CA GLU A 95 -8.80 -5.20 -10.95
C GLU A 95 -9.80 -6.26 -10.46
N SER A 96 -9.44 -7.01 -9.42
CA SER A 96 -10.27 -8.08 -8.86
C SER A 96 -11.13 -7.66 -7.65
N ASP A 97 -11.14 -6.37 -7.29
CA ASP A 97 -11.82 -5.85 -6.08
C ASP A 97 -11.35 -6.54 -4.77
N ARG A 98 -10.09 -6.99 -4.73
CA ARG A 98 -9.45 -7.69 -3.60
C ARG A 98 -8.38 -6.87 -2.90
N LEU A 99 -8.36 -5.57 -3.15
CA LEU A 99 -7.42 -4.65 -2.52
C LEU A 99 -7.34 -4.75 -0.98
N PRO A 100 -8.46 -4.84 -0.23
CA PRO A 100 -8.37 -5.02 1.23
C PRO A 100 -7.59 -6.26 1.62
N TRP A 101 -7.77 -7.35 0.88
CA TRP A 101 -7.09 -8.60 1.17
C TRP A 101 -5.60 -8.53 0.84
N PHE A 102 -5.25 -7.87 -0.27
CA PHE A 102 -3.86 -7.57 -0.62
C PHE A 102 -3.17 -6.72 0.46
N LEU A 103 -3.84 -5.65 0.89
CA LEU A 103 -3.34 -4.75 1.92
C LEU A 103 -3.43 -5.34 3.33
N LYS A 104 -3.95 -6.57 3.49
CA LYS A 104 -4.17 -7.24 4.79
C LYS A 104 -5.02 -6.40 5.74
N LEU A 105 -5.99 -5.67 5.19
CA LEU A 105 -6.97 -4.92 5.95
C LEU A 105 -8.09 -5.86 6.40
N ASP A 106 -8.65 -5.58 7.57
CA ASP A 106 -9.83 -6.29 8.02
C ASP A 106 -11.02 -5.97 7.08
N PRO A 107 -11.78 -6.98 6.63
CA PRO A 107 -12.92 -6.77 5.73
C PRO A 107 -13.96 -5.80 6.31
N ALA A 108 -14.21 -5.85 7.62
CA ALA A 108 -15.16 -4.96 8.27
C ALA A 108 -14.61 -3.53 8.35
N GLU A 109 -13.30 -3.36 8.58
CA GLU A 109 -12.66 -2.04 8.51
C GLU A 109 -12.69 -1.45 7.10
N PHE A 110 -12.43 -2.28 6.07
CA PHE A 110 -12.50 -1.83 4.68
C PHE A 110 -13.92 -1.45 4.27
N GLU A 111 -14.93 -2.27 4.59
CA GLU A 111 -16.33 -1.96 4.31
C GLU A 111 -16.77 -0.68 5.01
N PHE A 112 -16.35 -0.47 6.26
CA PHE A 112 -16.60 0.78 6.98
C PHE A 112 -15.94 1.99 6.33
N LEU A 113 -14.67 1.89 5.89
CA LEU A 113 -13.97 2.97 5.19
C LEU A 113 -14.58 3.27 3.82
N TYR A 114 -15.01 2.23 3.11
CA TYR A 114 -15.64 2.34 1.80
C TYR A 114 -17.04 2.97 1.90
N GLU A 115 -17.88 2.51 2.84
CA GLU A 115 -19.19 3.10 3.14
C GLU A 115 -19.03 4.56 3.57
N LYS A 116 -18.08 4.86 4.46
CA LYS A 116 -17.79 6.24 4.90
C LYS A 116 -17.33 7.13 3.73
N SER A 117 -16.52 6.60 2.81
CA SER A 117 -16.10 7.31 1.59
C SER A 117 -17.29 7.61 0.67
N ARG A 118 -18.21 6.64 0.53
CA ARG A 118 -19.44 6.77 -0.24
C ARG A 118 -20.37 7.81 0.38
N SER A 119 -20.60 7.78 1.69
CA SER A 119 -21.45 8.75 2.41
C SER A 119 -20.85 10.16 2.40
N ALA A 120 -19.53 10.31 2.52
CA ALA A 120 -18.86 11.62 2.46
C ALA A 120 -18.96 12.30 1.10
N SER A 121 -19.22 11.55 0.02
CA SER A 121 -19.46 12.12 -1.32
C SER A 121 -20.90 12.60 -1.51
N VAL A 122 -21.85 12.13 -0.70
CA VAL A 122 -23.27 12.51 -0.79
C VAL A 122 -23.57 13.83 -0.06
N GLU A 123 -22.79 14.20 0.95
CA GLU A 123 -23.04 15.38 1.79
C GLU A 123 -22.49 16.70 1.21
N LYS A 124 -22.06 16.70 -0.06
CA LYS A 124 -21.56 17.89 -0.78
C LYS A 124 -22.39 18.25 -2.03
N ALA A 125 -23.69 17.94 -1.99
CA ALA A 125 -24.68 18.39 -2.98
C ALA A 125 -25.63 19.43 -2.37
#